data_AF-A0A6C0HEM0-F1
#
_entry.id   AF-A0A6C0HEM0-F1
#
_cell.length_a   1.000
_cell.length_b   1.000
_cell.length_c   1.000
_cell.angle_alpha   90.00
_cell.angle_beta   90.00
_cell.angle_gamma   90.00
#
_symmetry.space_group_name_H-M   'P 1'
#
loop_
_entity.id
_entity.type
_entity.pdbx_description
1 polymer ?
#
loop_
_entity_poly.entity_id
_entity_poly.type
_entity_poly.pdbx_seq_one_letter_code
_entity_poly.pdbx_strand_id
1 'polypeptide(L)'
;MSTVKRQIKSHPVSKKGREEESPNLKPLVVKKDTIISSKKPVKALSHPNKKELERNKIEDDIWDSLALAESLRNNVNINDEDEDEKEDDCKHEHTIDSDGSIICVDCGEKIKEDNYVCEEAEWRYYGSNDNVEASDPSRCQYRKVIDKGITKDLTVLGFSHEVAEKANELYLIVTGGDIKRSNYRKGIMFACVFHAFIELGQEKTTNYLTKIIKISKRNISKGFTYYGLQMPKDRREKYVYITAEHYIPIILKELRVTEDHIQNVLDLYRRLKGKSYLLNTSNPQSIASGFVYYYLKKIKSDLISPTQFGSMEIVNLSEITITRISNEIEDIINNDDILY
;
A
#
# COMPACT_ATOMS: atom_id res chain seq x y z
N MET A 1 -29.23 -39.34 -57.52
CA MET A 1 -30.14 -39.42 -56.36
C MET A 1 -29.78 -38.33 -55.36
N SER A 2 -30.77 -37.47 -55.08
CA SER A 2 -30.92 -36.51 -53.97
C SER A 2 -29.86 -35.44 -53.65
N THR A 3 -30.07 -34.28 -54.27
CA THR A 3 -30.11 -32.92 -53.70
C THR A 3 -30.46 -32.79 -52.21
N VAL A 4 -29.79 -31.86 -51.48
CA VAL A 4 -30.45 -30.74 -50.76
C VAL A 4 -29.50 -29.53 -50.66
N LYS A 5 -29.87 -28.45 -51.36
CA LYS A 5 -29.45 -27.06 -51.12
C LYS A 5 -30.28 -26.50 -49.95
N ARG A 6 -29.72 -25.63 -49.10
CA ARG A 6 -30.51 -24.57 -48.46
C ARG A 6 -29.77 -23.23 -48.42
N GLN A 7 -30.40 -22.29 -49.13
CA GLN A 7 -30.12 -20.87 -49.18
C GLN A 7 -30.86 -20.12 -48.06
N ILE A 8 -30.19 -19.08 -47.55
CA ILE A 8 -30.63 -17.68 -47.35
C ILE A 8 -31.90 -17.42 -46.49
N LYS A 9 -31.77 -16.53 -45.50
CA LYS A 9 -32.65 -15.35 -45.33
C LYS A 9 -32.05 -14.30 -44.38
N SER A 10 -31.59 -13.21 -45.00
CA SER A 10 -31.44 -11.88 -44.43
C SER A 10 -32.81 -11.19 -44.33
N HIS A 11 -33.06 -10.42 -43.28
CA HIS A 11 -33.86 -9.19 -43.38
C HIS A 11 -33.38 -8.12 -42.37
N PRO A 12 -33.26 -6.86 -42.80
CA PRO A 12 -33.01 -5.67 -41.98
C PRO A 12 -34.34 -4.99 -41.59
N VAL A 13 -34.27 -3.79 -40.99
CA VAL A 13 -35.33 -2.76 -40.66
C VAL A 13 -35.30 -2.44 -39.15
N SER A 14 -35.30 -1.21 -38.60
CA SER A 14 -35.61 0.16 -39.07
C SER A 14 -34.90 1.22 -38.21
N LYS A 15 -34.65 2.39 -38.80
CA LYS A 15 -34.41 3.68 -38.14
C LYS A 15 -35.72 4.28 -37.57
N LYS A 16 -35.61 5.06 -36.49
CA LYS A 16 -36.41 6.24 -36.01
C LYS A 16 -35.69 6.67 -34.70
N GLY A 17 -35.22 7.89 -34.41
CA GLY A 17 -35.49 9.23 -34.93
C GLY A 17 -36.52 9.95 -34.05
N ARG A 18 -36.11 10.66 -32.99
CA ARG A 18 -36.56 12.03 -32.59
C ARG A 18 -36.15 12.48 -31.17
N GLU A 19 -35.80 13.77 -31.10
CA GLU A 19 -36.09 14.79 -30.05
C GLU A 19 -35.38 14.64 -28.68
N GLU A 20 -34.43 15.52 -28.35
CA GLU A 20 -34.62 16.84 -27.72
C GLU A 20 -35.47 16.80 -26.45
N GLU A 21 -34.81 16.91 -25.29
CA GLU A 21 -35.25 17.73 -24.14
C GLU A 21 -34.19 17.70 -23.01
N SER A 22 -33.57 18.84 -22.75
CA SER A 22 -33.11 19.20 -21.39
C SER A 22 -34.33 19.78 -20.65
N PRO A 23 -34.47 19.66 -19.32
CA PRO A 23 -33.85 20.69 -18.48
C PRO A 23 -33.50 20.29 -17.02
N ASN A 24 -32.85 21.24 -16.36
CA ASN A 24 -32.86 21.55 -14.92
C ASN A 24 -31.86 20.89 -13.97
N LEU A 25 -30.71 21.58 -13.90
CA LEU A 25 -30.06 22.08 -12.67
C LEU A 25 -30.88 21.97 -11.37
N LYS A 26 -30.29 21.32 -10.36
CA LYS A 26 -30.60 21.56 -8.95
C LYS A 26 -29.42 22.30 -8.29
N PRO A 27 -29.66 23.37 -7.51
CA PRO A 27 -28.60 24.13 -6.88
C PRO A 27 -28.07 23.45 -5.61
N LEU A 28 -26.76 23.56 -5.42
CA LEU A 28 -26.03 23.33 -4.18
C LEU A 28 -26.42 24.41 -3.16
N VAL A 29 -27.04 24.00 -2.04
CA VAL A 29 -27.23 24.88 -0.88
C VAL A 29 -26.14 24.61 0.15
N VAL A 30 -25.40 25.69 0.37
CA VAL A 30 -24.38 25.96 1.39
C VAL A 30 -24.90 25.68 2.80
N LYS A 31 -24.18 24.86 3.58
CA LYS A 31 -24.34 24.82 5.05
C LYS A 31 -23.50 25.94 5.65
N LYS A 32 -24.17 26.91 6.28
CA LYS A 32 -23.56 27.92 7.16
C LYS A 32 -23.49 27.38 8.58
N ASP A 33 -22.39 27.69 9.24
CA ASP A 33 -22.11 27.48 10.64
C ASP A 33 -23.10 28.25 11.54
N THR A 34 -23.61 27.57 12.58
CA THR A 34 -24.07 28.26 13.79
C THR A 34 -23.66 27.46 15.03
N ILE A 35 -22.90 28.17 15.86
CA ILE A 35 -22.40 27.80 17.19
C ILE A 35 -23.57 27.56 18.15
N ILE A 36 -23.59 26.44 18.87
CA ILE A 36 -24.49 26.21 20.00
C ILE A 36 -23.66 25.98 21.26
N SER A 37 -23.88 26.87 22.22
CA SER A 37 -23.31 26.89 23.56
C SER A 37 -24.05 25.93 24.51
N SER A 38 -23.25 25.23 25.32
CA SER A 38 -23.49 24.70 26.67
C SER A 38 -24.90 24.27 27.10
N LYS A 39 -25.06 22.97 27.39
CA LYS A 39 -25.69 22.43 28.62
C LYS A 39 -25.37 20.93 28.76
N LYS A 40 -24.74 20.54 29.87
CA LYS A 40 -24.41 19.14 30.23
C LYS A 40 -25.69 18.38 30.62
N PRO A 41 -25.92 17.14 30.15
CA PRO A 41 -26.85 16.22 30.78
C PRO A 41 -26.12 15.27 31.74
N VAL A 42 -26.80 14.98 32.85
CA VAL A 42 -26.39 14.12 33.97
C VAL A 42 -26.36 12.65 33.52
N LYS A 43 -25.30 11.92 33.86
CA LYS A 43 -25.18 10.46 33.62
C LYS A 43 -26.17 9.70 34.51
N ALA A 44 -27.05 8.91 33.89
CA ALA A 44 -27.82 7.87 34.56
C ALA A 44 -26.91 6.68 34.90
N LEU A 45 -27.01 6.16 36.13
CA LEU A 45 -26.33 4.92 36.56
C LEU A 45 -26.98 3.71 35.86
N SER A 46 -26.17 2.91 35.16
CA SER A 46 -26.57 1.61 34.63
C SER A 46 -26.48 0.53 35.71
N HIS A 47 -27.56 -0.21 35.94
CA HIS A 47 -27.55 -1.44 36.74
C HIS A 47 -26.80 -2.57 36.00
N PRO A 48 -26.06 -3.43 36.71
CA PRO A 48 -25.32 -4.54 36.10
C PRO A 48 -26.26 -5.61 35.53
N ASN A 49 -25.85 -6.20 34.40
CA ASN A 49 -26.64 -7.11 33.59
C ASN A 49 -26.59 -8.55 34.16
N LYS A 50 -27.69 -9.30 34.14
CA LYS A 50 -27.82 -10.65 34.75
C LYS A 50 -26.73 -11.64 34.33
N LYS A 51 -26.21 -11.54 33.09
CA LYS A 51 -25.11 -12.37 32.58
C LYS A 51 -23.75 -12.09 33.21
N GLU A 52 -23.56 -10.91 33.79
CA GLU A 52 -22.31 -10.52 34.46
C GLU A 52 -22.31 -11.06 35.90
N LEU A 53 -23.47 -11.06 36.55
CA LEU A 53 -23.66 -11.67 37.87
C LEU A 53 -23.52 -13.20 37.86
N GLU A 54 -23.94 -13.87 36.79
CA GLU A 54 -23.76 -15.32 36.62
C GLU A 54 -22.31 -15.73 36.33
N ARG A 55 -21.54 -14.90 35.61
CA ARG A 55 -20.11 -15.16 35.38
C ARG A 55 -19.28 -15.04 36.65
N ASN A 56 -19.56 -14.03 37.47
CA ASN A 56 -18.82 -13.83 38.72
C ASN A 56 -19.08 -14.98 39.71
N LYS A 57 -20.29 -15.55 39.73
CA LYS A 57 -20.58 -16.75 40.55
C LYS A 57 -19.81 -17.99 40.10
N ILE A 58 -19.62 -18.17 38.80
CA ILE A 58 -18.85 -19.31 38.25
C ILE A 58 -17.35 -19.15 38.56
N GLU A 59 -16.83 -17.93 38.53
CA GLU A 59 -15.43 -17.67 38.89
C GLU A 59 -15.17 -17.93 40.39
N ASP A 60 -16.08 -17.54 41.28
CA ASP A 60 -15.94 -17.78 42.72
C ASP A 60 -16.02 -19.28 43.08
N ASP A 61 -16.89 -20.07 42.43
CA ASP A 61 -17.03 -21.52 42.66
C ASP A 61 -15.78 -22.33 42.21
N ILE A 62 -15.02 -21.82 41.24
CA ILE A 62 -13.78 -22.47 40.74
C ILE A 62 -12.63 -22.29 41.73
N TRP A 63 -12.51 -21.12 42.36
CA TRP A 63 -11.45 -20.85 43.34
C TRP A 63 -11.64 -21.62 44.64
N ASP A 64 -12.88 -21.81 45.10
CA ASP A 64 -13.19 -22.61 46.29
C ASP A 64 -12.89 -24.11 46.07
N SER A 65 -13.10 -24.61 44.86
CA SER A 65 -12.81 -26.01 44.50
C SER A 65 -11.30 -26.29 44.44
N LEU A 66 -10.49 -25.31 44.01
CA LEU A 66 -9.03 -25.42 43.96
C LEU A 66 -8.41 -25.40 45.37
N ALA A 67 -8.94 -24.57 46.26
CA ALA A 67 -8.50 -24.49 47.66
C ALA A 67 -8.80 -25.79 48.44
N LEU A 68 -9.92 -26.45 48.15
CA LEU A 68 -10.25 -27.74 48.76
C LEU A 68 -9.29 -28.85 48.29
N ALA A 69 -8.92 -28.86 47.00
CA ALA A 69 -7.98 -29.82 46.44
C ALA A 69 -6.55 -29.65 46.99
N GLU A 70 -6.13 -28.42 47.30
CA GLU A 70 -4.85 -28.14 47.98
C GLU A 70 -4.86 -28.58 49.44
N SER A 71 -5.98 -28.39 50.15
CA SER A 71 -6.13 -28.84 51.53
C SER A 71 -6.09 -30.37 51.67
N LEU A 72 -6.62 -31.10 50.68
CA LEU A 72 -6.58 -32.56 50.64
C LEU A 72 -5.18 -33.10 50.32
N ARG A 73 -4.39 -32.36 49.55
CA ARG A 73 -3.02 -32.74 49.18
C ARG A 73 -2.03 -32.66 50.35
N ASN A 74 -2.33 -31.83 51.36
CA ASN A 74 -1.50 -31.66 52.56
C ASN A 74 -1.79 -32.65 53.69
N ASN A 75 -2.82 -33.51 53.57
CA ASN A 75 -3.22 -34.46 54.61
C ASN A 75 -2.89 -35.93 54.29
N VAL A 76 -2.10 -36.21 53.25
CA VAL A 76 -1.54 -37.54 53.01
C VAL A 76 -0.03 -37.49 53.25
N ASN A 77 0.33 -37.48 54.53
CA ASN A 77 1.65 -37.92 54.97
C ASN A 77 1.40 -38.96 56.07
N ILE A 78 1.33 -40.22 55.65
CA ILE A 78 1.32 -41.37 56.56
C ILE A 78 2.59 -42.13 56.26
N ASN A 79 3.47 -42.14 57.25
CA ASN A 79 4.65 -42.97 57.33
C ASN A 79 4.21 -44.43 57.35
N ASP A 80 4.75 -45.25 56.46
CA ASP A 80 4.91 -46.68 56.70
C ASP A 80 6.41 -46.98 56.61
N GLU A 81 6.96 -47.38 57.76
CA GLU A 81 8.27 -47.96 57.91
C GLU A 81 8.20 -49.40 57.40
N ASP A 82 9.02 -49.77 56.43
CA ASP A 82 9.48 -51.15 56.23
C ASP A 82 10.89 -51.10 55.64
N GLU A 83 11.82 -51.73 56.37
CA GLU A 83 13.23 -51.93 56.02
C GLU A 83 13.35 -52.88 54.81
N ASP A 84 14.03 -52.44 53.75
CA ASP A 84 14.73 -53.32 52.82
C ASP A 84 15.99 -52.59 52.31
N GLU A 85 17.15 -53.00 52.83
CA GLU A 85 18.46 -52.55 52.38
C GLU A 85 18.69 -52.97 50.92
N LYS A 86 18.65 -52.00 50.00
CA LYS A 86 19.40 -52.05 48.74
C LYS A 86 20.18 -50.75 48.59
N GLU A 87 21.41 -50.76 49.08
CA GLU A 87 22.41 -49.79 48.64
C GLU A 87 22.73 -50.04 47.16
N ASP A 88 22.13 -49.26 46.27
CA ASP A 88 22.67 -48.97 44.94
C ASP A 88 22.20 -47.56 44.53
N ASP A 89 22.61 -46.56 45.31
CA ASP A 89 22.35 -45.14 45.03
C ASP A 89 23.26 -44.64 43.90
N CYS A 90 23.03 -45.12 42.68
CA CYS A 90 23.52 -44.42 41.50
C CYS A 90 22.74 -43.11 41.36
N LYS A 91 23.42 -41.97 41.23
CA LYS A 91 22.75 -40.66 41.03
C LYS A 91 22.27 -40.43 39.59
N HIS A 92 22.49 -41.41 38.72
CA HIS A 92 22.07 -41.42 37.32
C HIS A 92 22.40 -40.12 36.55
N GLU A 93 23.55 -39.50 36.83
CA GLU A 93 23.98 -38.25 36.18
C GLU A 93 24.42 -38.47 34.73
N HIS A 94 24.91 -39.67 34.40
CA HIS A 94 25.41 -40.02 33.08
C HIS A 94 24.44 -40.94 32.34
N THR A 95 23.61 -40.36 31.49
CA THR A 95 22.59 -41.09 30.72
C THR A 95 22.89 -41.10 29.23
N ILE A 96 22.49 -42.18 28.57
CA ILE A 96 22.51 -42.32 27.10
C ILE A 96 21.12 -42.66 26.60
N ASP A 97 20.77 -42.09 25.45
CA ASP A 97 19.53 -42.41 24.75
C ASP A 97 19.81 -43.58 23.79
N SER A 98 19.20 -44.73 24.07
CA SER A 98 19.24 -45.89 23.18
C SER A 98 17.81 -46.30 22.84
N ASP A 99 17.42 -46.15 21.57
CA ASP A 99 16.14 -46.59 21.00
C ASP A 99 14.90 -46.19 21.82
N GLY A 100 14.84 -44.94 22.29
CA GLY A 100 13.70 -44.43 23.06
C GLY A 100 13.67 -44.92 24.50
N SER A 101 14.82 -45.27 25.08
CA SER A 101 14.97 -45.49 26.51
C SER A 101 16.21 -44.75 27.00
N ILE A 102 16.05 -44.01 28.08
CA ILE A 102 17.15 -43.32 28.75
C ILE A 102 17.79 -44.31 29.72
N ILE A 103 19.01 -44.73 29.43
CA ILE A 103 19.75 -45.72 30.20
C ILE A 103 20.91 -45.03 30.91
N CYS A 104 21.08 -45.31 32.19
CA CYS A 104 22.27 -44.88 32.92
C CYS A 104 23.49 -45.68 32.46
N VAL A 105 24.57 -45.00 32.13
CA VAL A 105 25.84 -45.64 31.75
C VAL A 105 26.51 -46.28 32.96
N ASP A 106 26.32 -45.68 34.15
CA ASP A 106 27.10 -46.04 35.33
C ASP A 106 26.54 -47.27 36.08
N CYS A 107 25.22 -47.45 36.10
CA CYS A 107 24.57 -48.62 36.73
C CYS A 107 23.82 -49.52 35.74
N GLY A 108 23.71 -49.14 34.46
CA GLY A 108 22.96 -49.90 33.45
C GLY A 108 21.44 -49.88 33.66
N GLU A 109 20.94 -49.12 34.62
CA GLU A 109 19.52 -49.03 34.93
C GLU A 109 18.78 -48.16 33.91
N LYS A 110 17.60 -48.63 33.50
CA LYS A 110 16.71 -47.87 32.63
C LYS A 110 15.93 -46.88 33.49
N ILE A 111 16.26 -45.59 33.37
CA ILE A 111 15.70 -44.54 34.21
C ILE A 111 14.29 -44.16 33.74
N LYS A 112 14.07 -44.20 32.42
CA LYS A 112 12.75 -43.95 31.81
C LYS A 112 12.45 -44.95 30.71
N GLU A 113 11.30 -45.61 30.85
CA GLU A 113 10.62 -46.29 29.75
C GLU A 113 9.80 -45.23 29.00
N ASP A 114 10.41 -44.63 27.98
CA ASP A 114 9.67 -43.72 27.11
C ASP A 114 8.87 -44.55 26.10
N ASN A 115 7.81 -45.20 26.59
CA ASN A 115 6.60 -45.37 25.79
C ASN A 115 5.93 -43.99 25.64
N TYR A 116 6.65 -43.01 25.09
CA TYR A 116 6.03 -41.80 24.59
C TYR A 116 5.23 -42.19 23.35
N VAL A 117 3.99 -42.63 23.56
CA VAL A 117 2.95 -42.34 22.57
C VAL A 117 2.82 -40.83 22.61
N CYS A 118 3.43 -40.13 21.65
CA CYS A 118 3.27 -38.68 21.54
C CYS A 118 1.77 -38.38 21.50
N GLU A 119 1.29 -37.40 22.30
CA GLU A 119 -0.09 -36.91 22.19
C GLU A 119 -0.36 -36.26 20.82
N GLU A 120 0.69 -36.00 20.06
CA GLU A 120 0.65 -35.59 18.67
C GLU A 120 0.23 -36.76 17.78
N ALA A 121 -0.63 -36.48 16.80
CA ALA A 121 -1.15 -37.51 15.90
C ALA A 121 0.00 -38.33 15.27
N GLU A 122 0.04 -39.64 15.52
CA GLU A 122 1.00 -40.52 14.88
C GLU A 122 0.60 -40.78 13.42
N TRP A 123 1.37 -40.21 12.52
CA TRP A 123 1.17 -40.35 11.09
C TRP A 123 1.71 -41.71 10.66
N ARG A 124 0.82 -42.68 10.40
CA ARG A 124 1.22 -43.97 9.82
C ARG A 124 1.89 -43.74 8.46
N TYR A 125 3.19 -44.02 8.40
CA TYR A 125 3.94 -44.13 7.15
C TYR A 125 3.56 -45.45 6.49
N TYR A 126 2.61 -45.41 5.56
CA TYR A 126 2.35 -46.56 4.69
C TYR A 126 3.58 -46.71 3.78
N GLY A 127 4.29 -47.84 3.91
CA GLY A 127 5.57 -48.08 3.24
C GLY A 127 5.50 -47.99 1.71
N SER A 128 6.66 -48.14 1.07
CA SER A 128 6.92 -47.87 -0.37
C SER A 128 6.12 -48.70 -1.38
N ASN A 129 5.16 -49.52 -0.93
CA ASN A 129 4.32 -50.39 -1.75
C ASN A 129 2.87 -49.90 -1.87
N ASP A 130 2.51 -48.80 -1.20
CA ASP A 130 1.18 -48.17 -1.24
C ASP A 130 1.18 -46.99 -2.23
N ASN A 131 0.98 -47.30 -3.50
CA ASN A 131 1.37 -46.41 -4.61
C ASN A 131 0.28 -45.44 -5.07
N VAL A 132 -0.77 -45.19 -4.27
CA VAL A 132 -1.88 -44.30 -4.70
C VAL A 132 -1.94 -43.01 -3.88
N GLU A 133 -1.57 -43.02 -2.60
CA GLU A 133 -1.61 -41.84 -1.72
C GLU A 133 -0.47 -41.88 -0.67
N ALA A 134 0.77 -42.21 -1.06
CA ALA A 134 1.97 -42.01 -0.23
C ALA A 134 2.33 -40.51 -0.05
N SER A 135 1.33 -39.64 -0.03
CA SER A 135 1.50 -38.22 0.24
C SER A 135 1.64 -38.04 1.74
N ASP A 136 2.73 -37.39 2.15
CA ASP A 136 2.97 -36.90 3.51
C ASP A 136 1.63 -36.50 4.14
N PRO A 137 1.14 -37.28 5.11
CA PRO A 137 -0.23 -37.10 5.50
C PRO A 137 -0.41 -35.73 6.21
N SER A 138 0.68 -35.07 6.67
CA SER A 138 0.73 -33.68 7.18
C SER A 138 0.03 -32.66 6.26
N ARG A 139 -0.10 -33.00 4.98
CA ARG A 139 -0.84 -32.26 3.95
C ARG A 139 -2.28 -31.91 4.33
N CYS A 140 -3.00 -32.75 5.07
CA CYS A 140 -4.40 -32.48 5.46
C CYS A 140 -4.54 -31.35 6.50
N GLN A 141 -3.48 -31.08 7.27
CA GLN A 141 -3.46 -30.00 8.27
C GLN A 141 -2.70 -28.76 7.80
N TYR A 142 -1.91 -28.87 6.72
CA TYR A 142 -1.10 -27.76 6.21
C TYR A 142 -1.97 -26.63 5.62
N ARG A 143 -2.13 -25.55 6.40
CA ARG A 143 -2.66 -24.30 5.87
C ARG A 143 -1.59 -23.60 5.04
N LYS A 144 -1.88 -23.37 3.75
CA LYS A 144 -1.01 -22.56 2.89
C LYS A 144 -0.85 -21.17 3.49
N VAL A 145 0.39 -20.82 3.86
CA VAL A 145 0.74 -19.45 4.20
C VAL A 145 0.50 -18.59 2.96
N ILE A 146 -0.39 -17.60 3.10
CA ILE A 146 -0.68 -16.67 2.00
C ILE A 146 0.54 -15.78 1.84
N ASP A 147 1.26 -15.96 0.74
CA ASP A 147 2.33 -15.06 0.34
C ASP A 147 1.71 -13.69 0.00
N LYS A 148 1.98 -12.71 0.86
CA LYS A 148 1.50 -11.33 0.70
C LYS A 148 2.47 -10.45 -0.09
N GLY A 149 3.62 -11.00 -0.49
CA GLY A 149 4.65 -10.28 -1.21
C GLY A 149 4.30 -10.00 -2.67
N ILE A 150 5.22 -9.28 -3.32
CA ILE A 150 5.18 -8.94 -4.74
C ILE A 150 6.37 -9.50 -5.53
N THR A 151 7.28 -10.22 -4.89
CA THR A 151 8.50 -10.76 -5.53
C THR A 151 8.19 -11.55 -6.80
N LYS A 152 7.25 -12.49 -6.73
CA LYS A 152 6.83 -13.32 -7.87
C LYS A 152 6.26 -12.49 -9.04
N ASP A 153 5.53 -11.42 -8.74
CA ASP A 153 4.99 -10.56 -9.79
C ASP A 153 6.10 -9.76 -10.48
N LEU A 154 7.08 -9.29 -9.71
CA LEU A 154 8.20 -8.51 -10.21
C LEU A 154 9.18 -9.36 -11.03
N THR A 155 9.40 -10.61 -10.63
CA THR A 155 10.22 -11.55 -11.41
C THR A 155 9.56 -11.87 -12.76
N VAL A 156 8.23 -12.01 -12.79
CA VAL A 156 7.48 -12.22 -14.05
C VAL A 156 7.54 -11.00 -14.97
N LEU A 157 7.63 -9.79 -14.40
CA LEU A 157 7.78 -8.55 -15.15
C LEU A 157 9.22 -8.30 -15.63
N GLY A 158 10.18 -9.15 -15.23
CA GLY A 158 11.57 -9.07 -15.67
C GLY A 158 12.44 -8.06 -14.91
N PHE A 159 12.05 -7.70 -13.68
CA PHE A 159 12.92 -6.90 -12.81
C PHE A 159 14.07 -7.74 -12.24
N SER A 160 15.23 -7.11 -11.97
CA SER A 160 16.36 -7.78 -11.32
C SER A 160 15.98 -8.20 -9.89
N HIS A 161 16.67 -9.23 -9.39
CA HIS A 161 16.40 -9.74 -8.04
C HIS A 161 16.57 -8.66 -6.96
N GLU A 162 17.64 -7.87 -7.06
CA GLU A 162 17.93 -6.76 -6.12
C GLU A 162 16.78 -5.75 -6.05
N VAL A 163 16.27 -5.32 -7.21
CA VAL A 163 15.13 -4.38 -7.28
C VAL A 163 13.86 -5.04 -6.77
N ALA A 164 13.62 -6.30 -7.11
CA ALA A 164 12.43 -7.03 -6.70
C ALA A 164 12.36 -7.26 -5.19
N GLU A 165 13.49 -7.60 -4.57
CA GLU A 165 13.65 -7.77 -3.14
C GLU A 165 13.43 -6.45 -2.41
N LYS A 166 14.07 -5.38 -2.88
CA LYS A 166 13.94 -4.05 -2.29
C LYS A 166 12.51 -3.49 -2.40
N ALA A 167 11.90 -3.64 -3.57
CA ALA A 167 10.51 -3.23 -3.77
C ALA A 167 9.55 -4.05 -2.88
N ASN A 168 9.84 -5.33 -2.64
CA ASN A 168 9.05 -6.17 -1.76
C ASN A 168 9.16 -5.74 -0.28
N GLU A 169 10.36 -5.36 0.19
CA GLU A 169 10.56 -4.75 1.52
C GLU A 169 9.63 -3.54 1.68
N LEU A 170 9.70 -2.59 0.74
CA LEU A 170 8.90 -1.37 0.75
C LEU A 170 7.39 -1.67 0.68
N TYR A 171 6.99 -2.65 -0.11
CA TYR A 171 5.59 -3.04 -0.25
C TYR A 171 5.01 -3.62 1.04
N LEU A 172 5.77 -4.48 1.73
CA LEU A 172 5.35 -5.05 3.01
C LEU A 172 5.21 -3.98 4.09
N ILE A 173 6.13 -3.01 4.12
CA ILE A 173 6.06 -1.84 5.03
C ILE A 173 4.78 -1.03 4.75
N VAL A 174 4.54 -0.68 3.49
CA VAL A 174 3.41 0.19 3.09
C VAL A 174 2.05 -0.47 3.28
N THR A 175 1.97 -1.78 3.09
CA THR A 175 0.70 -2.51 3.21
C THR A 175 0.41 -2.97 4.63
N GLY A 176 1.41 -3.08 5.51
CA GLY A 176 1.22 -3.58 6.87
C GLY A 176 0.59 -4.99 6.92
N GLY A 177 0.74 -5.77 5.84
CA GLY A 177 0.12 -7.09 5.70
C GLY A 177 -1.33 -7.08 5.16
N ASP A 178 -1.86 -5.94 4.73
CA ASP A 178 -3.15 -5.85 4.04
C ASP A 178 -3.07 -6.35 2.60
N ILE A 179 -4.08 -7.12 2.19
CA ILE A 179 -4.20 -7.58 0.80
C ILE A 179 -5.00 -6.54 0.00
N LYS A 180 -4.30 -5.81 -0.86
CA LYS A 180 -4.93 -4.94 -1.87
C LYS A 180 -5.13 -5.71 -3.16
N ARG A 181 -6.21 -5.43 -3.90
CA ARG A 181 -6.61 -6.19 -5.11
C ARG A 181 -6.59 -5.33 -6.38
N SER A 182 -6.55 -6.00 -7.53
CA SER A 182 -6.73 -5.41 -8.86
C SER A 182 -5.70 -4.30 -9.17
N ASN A 183 -6.11 -3.27 -9.89
CA ASN A 183 -5.28 -2.16 -10.33
C ASN A 183 -4.71 -1.33 -9.17
N TYR A 184 -5.35 -1.37 -7.99
CA TYR A 184 -4.84 -0.66 -6.81
C TYR A 184 -3.55 -1.32 -6.30
N ARG A 185 -3.50 -2.67 -6.26
CA ARG A 185 -2.27 -3.42 -5.95
C ARG A 185 -1.15 -3.07 -6.92
N LYS A 186 -1.44 -3.04 -8.23
CA LYS A 186 -0.46 -2.66 -9.26
C LYS A 186 0.04 -1.21 -9.07
N GLY A 187 -0.82 -0.30 -8.61
CA GLY A 187 -0.44 1.08 -8.32
C GLY A 187 0.53 1.19 -7.13
N ILE A 188 0.27 0.44 -6.05
CA ILE A 188 1.17 0.40 -4.89
C ILE A 188 2.50 -0.26 -5.27
N MET A 189 2.44 -1.38 -5.99
CA MET A 189 3.62 -2.05 -6.54
C MET A 189 4.46 -1.10 -7.40
N PHE A 190 3.83 -0.30 -8.28
CA PHE A 190 4.51 0.71 -9.07
C PHE A 190 5.27 1.72 -8.20
N ALA A 191 4.62 2.25 -7.15
CA ALA A 191 5.27 3.22 -6.25
C ALA A 191 6.46 2.58 -5.51
N CYS A 192 6.31 1.34 -5.03
CA CYS A 192 7.40 0.63 -4.34
C CYS A 192 8.59 0.36 -5.27
N VAL A 193 8.35 -0.07 -6.51
CA VAL A 193 9.41 -0.28 -7.51
C VAL A 193 10.10 1.03 -7.86
N PHE A 194 9.34 2.12 -8.02
CA PHE A 194 9.90 3.43 -8.32
C PHE A 194 10.86 3.90 -7.22
N HIS A 195 10.46 3.81 -5.95
CA HIS A 195 11.33 4.17 -4.84
C HIS A 195 12.48 3.19 -4.63
N ALA A 196 12.30 1.90 -4.92
CA ALA A 196 13.40 0.94 -4.91
C ALA A 196 14.51 1.34 -5.90
N PHE A 197 14.16 1.81 -7.11
CA PHE A 197 15.14 2.32 -8.07
C PHE A 197 15.86 3.58 -7.58
N ILE A 198 15.17 4.46 -6.85
CA ILE A 198 15.78 5.65 -6.26
C ILE A 198 16.76 5.26 -5.16
N GLU A 199 16.36 4.38 -4.23
CA GLU A 199 17.21 3.91 -3.14
C GLU A 199 18.46 3.16 -3.65
N LEU A 200 18.34 2.46 -4.78
CA LEU A 200 19.46 1.77 -5.42
C LEU A 200 20.33 2.68 -6.33
N GLY A 201 19.98 3.96 -6.49
CA GLY A 201 20.70 4.91 -7.35
C GLY A 201 20.60 4.61 -8.85
N GLN A 202 19.61 3.80 -9.27
CA GLN A 202 19.37 3.41 -10.66
C GLN A 202 18.05 4.00 -11.19
N GLU A 203 17.85 5.29 -10.96
CA GLU A 203 16.59 5.98 -11.25
C GLU A 203 16.09 5.74 -12.69
N LYS A 204 14.80 5.40 -12.79
CA LYS A 204 14.11 5.17 -14.06
C LYS A 204 12.96 6.13 -14.21
N THR A 205 12.70 6.52 -15.46
CA THR A 205 11.57 7.40 -15.77
C THR A 205 10.25 6.70 -15.44
N THR A 206 9.29 7.47 -14.94
CA THR A 206 7.94 6.96 -14.64
C THR A 206 7.26 6.37 -15.88
N ASN A 207 7.50 6.95 -17.06
CA ASN A 207 7.00 6.44 -18.34
C ASN A 207 7.56 5.06 -18.69
N TYR A 208 8.85 4.81 -18.41
CA TYR A 208 9.47 3.50 -18.63
C TYR A 208 8.78 2.42 -17.78
N LEU A 209 8.65 2.66 -16.47
CA LEU A 209 7.97 1.72 -15.56
C LEU A 209 6.49 1.53 -15.91
N THR A 210 5.83 2.60 -16.41
CA THR A 210 4.41 2.56 -16.78
C THR A 210 4.18 1.57 -17.92
N LYS A 211 5.10 1.53 -18.90
CA LYS A 211 5.04 0.61 -20.04
C LYS A 211 5.24 -0.85 -19.60
N ILE A 212 6.14 -1.09 -18.64
CA ILE A 212 6.43 -2.44 -18.12
C ILE A 212 5.25 -2.98 -17.29
N ILE A 213 4.79 -2.20 -16.31
CA ILE A 213 3.75 -2.62 -15.36
C ILE A 213 2.33 -2.56 -15.99
N LYS A 214 2.18 -1.88 -17.14
CA LYS A 214 0.94 -1.73 -17.90
C LYS A 214 -0.23 -1.21 -17.03
N ILE A 215 -0.04 -0.02 -16.48
CA ILE A 215 -0.98 0.63 -15.55
C ILE A 215 -1.36 2.04 -16.02
N SER A 216 -2.57 2.49 -15.70
CA SER A 216 -3.03 3.85 -16.03
C SER A 216 -2.50 4.90 -15.05
N LYS A 217 -2.22 6.11 -15.54
CA LYS A 217 -1.73 7.26 -14.74
C LYS A 217 -2.57 7.52 -13.49
N ARG A 218 -3.90 7.39 -13.58
CA ARG A 218 -4.83 7.56 -12.43
C ARG A 218 -4.50 6.59 -11.28
N ASN A 219 -4.18 5.33 -11.59
CA ASN A 219 -3.88 4.33 -10.57
C ASN A 219 -2.45 4.47 -10.03
N ILE A 220 -1.52 4.96 -10.85
CA ILE A 220 -0.17 5.35 -10.41
C ILE A 220 -0.26 6.42 -9.33
N SER A 221 -1.01 7.51 -9.58
CA SER A 221 -1.19 8.58 -8.59
C SER A 221 -1.77 8.07 -7.27
N LYS A 222 -2.79 7.20 -7.34
CA LYS A 222 -3.37 6.56 -6.14
C LYS A 222 -2.34 5.71 -5.38
N GLY A 223 -1.45 5.02 -6.10
CA GLY A 223 -0.35 4.25 -5.54
C GLY A 223 0.64 5.13 -4.80
N PHE A 224 1.10 6.23 -5.43
CA PHE A 224 1.99 7.20 -4.79
C PHE A 224 1.38 7.86 -3.57
N THR A 225 0.10 8.25 -3.64
CA THR A 225 -0.61 8.81 -2.48
C THR A 225 -0.65 7.81 -1.33
N TYR A 226 -0.94 6.53 -1.62
CA TYR A 226 -0.96 5.48 -0.60
C TYR A 226 0.43 5.24 0.00
N TYR A 227 1.44 5.13 -0.84
CA TYR A 227 2.84 4.97 -0.43
C TYR A 227 3.27 6.14 0.47
N GLY A 228 3.05 7.38 0.03
CA GLY A 228 3.41 8.57 0.79
C GLY A 228 2.67 8.67 2.13
N LEU A 229 1.41 8.21 2.20
CA LEU A 229 0.62 8.23 3.44
C LEU A 229 1.11 7.19 4.45
N GLN A 230 1.43 5.97 3.99
CA GLN A 230 1.80 4.84 4.85
C GLN A 230 3.28 4.80 5.19
N MET A 231 4.15 5.40 4.37
CA MET A 231 5.58 5.36 4.64
C MET A 231 5.95 6.16 5.90
N PRO A 232 6.80 5.59 6.78
CA PRO A 232 7.30 6.28 7.96
C PRO A 232 7.99 7.59 7.59
N LYS A 233 7.77 8.64 8.39
CA LYS A 233 8.34 9.98 8.17
C LYS A 233 9.85 9.99 7.99
N ASP A 234 10.56 9.14 8.73
CA ASP A 234 12.02 9.10 8.74
C ASP A 234 12.60 8.47 7.45
N ARG A 235 11.83 7.62 6.78
CA ARG A 235 12.18 7.03 5.48
C ARG A 235 11.54 7.75 4.30
N ARG A 236 10.74 8.80 4.53
CA ARG A 236 10.27 9.64 3.43
C ARG A 236 11.44 10.46 2.92
N GLU A 237 11.90 10.12 1.72
CA GLU A 237 12.80 10.97 0.93
C GLU A 237 12.30 12.42 0.99
N LYS A 238 13.22 13.36 1.23
CA LYS A 238 12.91 14.79 1.15
C LYS A 238 12.68 15.14 -0.31
N TYR A 239 11.42 15.07 -0.75
CA TYR A 239 11.05 15.51 -2.08
C TYR A 239 11.48 16.96 -2.29
N VAL A 240 12.28 17.21 -3.32
CA VAL A 240 12.54 18.57 -3.79
C VAL A 240 11.29 19.03 -4.52
N TYR A 241 10.64 20.05 -3.99
CA TYR A 241 9.48 20.65 -4.65
C TYR A 241 9.94 21.37 -5.93
N ILE A 242 9.49 20.89 -7.08
CA ILE A 242 9.80 21.53 -8.36
C ILE A 242 8.94 22.79 -8.48
N THR A 243 9.58 23.96 -8.46
CA THR A 243 8.93 25.26 -8.61
C THR A 243 8.94 25.73 -10.08
N ALA A 244 8.14 26.76 -10.39
CA ALA A 244 8.13 27.35 -11.72
C ALA A 244 9.51 27.92 -12.12
N GLU A 245 10.32 28.36 -11.15
CA GLU A 245 11.68 28.85 -11.35
C GLU A 245 12.60 27.81 -11.97
N HIS A 246 12.34 26.51 -11.73
CA HIS A 246 13.10 25.42 -12.36
C HIS A 246 12.63 25.13 -13.78
N TYR A 247 11.34 25.30 -14.07
CA TYR A 247 10.77 25.04 -15.40
C TYR A 247 11.10 26.13 -16.41
N ILE A 248 11.15 27.40 -15.99
CA ILE A 248 11.39 28.55 -16.88
C ILE A 248 12.69 28.40 -17.70
N PRO A 249 13.87 28.11 -17.09
CA PRO A 249 15.11 27.92 -17.83
C PRO A 249 15.06 26.72 -18.78
N ILE A 250 14.40 25.63 -18.37
CA ILE A 250 14.28 24.41 -19.19
C ILE A 250 13.52 24.72 -20.48
N ILE A 251 12.38 25.40 -20.38
CA ILE A 251 11.54 25.75 -21.54
C ILE A 251 12.27 26.72 -22.47
N LEU A 252 12.91 27.76 -21.92
CA LEU A 252 13.60 28.78 -22.72
C LEU A 252 14.87 28.25 -23.42
N LYS A 253 15.59 27.31 -22.79
CA LYS A 253 16.75 26.64 -23.40
C LYS A 253 16.35 25.79 -24.59
N GLU A 254 15.23 25.07 -24.50
CA GLU A 254 14.69 24.31 -25.64
C GLU A 254 14.35 25.23 -26.82
N LEU A 255 13.84 26.42 -26.53
CA LEU A 255 13.53 27.45 -27.52
C LEU A 255 14.76 28.21 -28.04
N ARG A 256 15.96 27.84 -27.58
CA ARG A 256 17.26 28.43 -27.96
C ARG A 256 17.32 29.95 -27.73
N VAL A 257 16.71 30.41 -26.64
CA VAL A 257 16.72 31.83 -26.24
C VAL A 257 18.00 32.14 -25.44
N THR A 258 18.51 33.37 -25.52
CA THR A 258 19.71 33.81 -24.77
C THR A 258 19.47 33.83 -23.25
N GLU A 259 20.54 33.67 -22.47
CA GLU A 259 20.47 33.63 -20.99
C GLU A 259 19.98 34.96 -20.38
N ASP A 260 20.21 36.12 -21.02
CA ASP A 260 19.68 37.41 -20.55
C ASP A 260 18.14 37.43 -20.50
N HIS A 261 17.51 36.83 -21.51
CA HIS A 261 16.05 36.68 -21.55
C HIS A 261 15.56 35.71 -20.47
N ILE A 262 16.31 34.67 -20.14
CA ILE A 262 15.98 33.74 -19.04
C ILE A 262 15.93 34.50 -17.72
N GLN A 263 16.94 35.34 -17.45
CA GLN A 263 17.00 36.13 -16.23
C GLN A 263 15.84 37.13 -16.16
N ASN A 264 15.50 37.79 -17.27
CA ASN A 264 14.35 38.69 -17.35
C ASN A 264 13.01 37.99 -17.01
N VAL A 265 12.77 36.77 -17.51
CA VAL A 265 11.55 36.02 -17.18
C VAL A 265 11.53 35.57 -15.71
N LEU A 266 12.68 35.15 -15.18
CA LEU A 266 12.78 34.80 -13.75
C LEU A 266 12.51 36.01 -12.85
N ASP A 267 13.02 37.18 -13.21
CA ASP A 267 12.78 38.40 -12.43
C ASP A 267 11.32 38.85 -12.53
N LEU A 268 10.70 38.73 -13.72
CA LEU A 268 9.25 38.94 -13.87
C LEU A 268 8.45 37.97 -13.00
N TYR A 269 8.82 36.69 -12.98
CA TYR A 269 8.18 35.69 -12.12
C TYR A 269 8.30 36.05 -10.64
N ARG A 270 9.49 36.42 -10.17
CA ARG A 270 9.71 36.80 -8.77
C ARG A 270 8.90 38.03 -8.36
N ARG A 271 8.74 39.02 -9.25
CA ARG A 271 7.94 40.23 -9.00
C ARG A 271 6.43 39.94 -8.93
N LEU A 272 5.94 38.98 -9.72
CA LEU A 272 4.50 38.68 -9.80
C LEU A 272 4.07 37.55 -8.84
N LYS A 273 5.02 36.78 -8.30
CA LYS A 273 4.77 35.77 -7.28
C LYS A 273 4.07 36.40 -6.08
N GLY A 274 2.95 35.82 -5.64
CA GLY A 274 2.17 36.35 -4.52
C GLY A 274 1.05 37.32 -4.88
N LYS A 275 1.02 37.89 -6.09
CA LYS A 275 0.06 38.94 -6.47
C LYS A 275 -1.31 38.45 -6.91
N SER A 276 -1.41 37.25 -7.47
CA SER A 276 -2.67 36.65 -7.89
C SER A 276 -2.88 35.27 -7.28
N TYR A 277 -4.11 35.02 -6.86
CA TYR A 277 -4.56 33.70 -6.42
C TYR A 277 -4.35 32.65 -7.51
N LEU A 278 -4.57 32.99 -8.79
CA LEU A 278 -4.39 32.06 -9.90
C LEU A 278 -2.93 31.65 -10.05
N LEU A 279 -2.00 32.61 -9.96
CA LEU A 279 -0.56 32.34 -10.08
C LEU A 279 0.00 31.56 -8.89
N ASN A 280 -0.60 31.69 -7.71
CA ASN A 280 -0.14 30.99 -6.51
C ASN A 280 -0.68 29.55 -6.39
N THR A 281 -1.81 29.24 -7.02
CA THR A 281 -2.48 27.94 -6.89
C THR A 281 -2.28 27.02 -8.09
N SER A 282 -1.91 27.57 -9.24
CA SER A 282 -1.74 26.79 -10.47
C SER A 282 -0.54 25.85 -10.43
N ASN A 283 -0.52 24.85 -11.31
CA ASN A 283 0.60 23.93 -11.46
C ASN A 283 1.88 24.70 -11.85
N PRO A 284 3.03 24.48 -11.17
CA PRO A 284 4.33 25.09 -11.49
C PRO A 284 4.69 25.09 -12.98
N GLN A 285 4.42 23.99 -13.69
CA GLN A 285 4.68 23.89 -15.13
C GLN A 285 3.79 24.83 -15.95
N SER A 286 2.49 24.94 -15.59
CA SER A 286 1.55 25.85 -16.25
C SER A 286 1.91 27.31 -16.00
N ILE A 287 2.33 27.63 -14.78
CA ILE A 287 2.80 28.96 -14.43
C ILE A 287 4.03 29.31 -15.29
N ALA A 288 5.08 28.49 -15.24
CA ALA A 288 6.30 28.71 -16.03
C ALA A 288 5.99 28.89 -17.52
N SER A 289 5.12 28.04 -18.08
CA SER A 289 4.69 28.12 -19.48
C SER A 289 3.95 29.43 -19.80
N GLY A 290 3.09 29.91 -18.91
CA GLY A 290 2.39 31.19 -19.06
C GLY A 290 3.33 32.39 -19.03
N PHE A 291 4.31 32.41 -18.13
CA PHE A 291 5.34 33.46 -18.06
C PHE A 291 6.22 33.48 -19.30
N VAL A 292 6.68 32.32 -19.76
CA VAL A 292 7.47 32.21 -20.99
C VAL A 292 6.65 32.64 -22.20
N TYR A 293 5.40 32.18 -22.32
CA TYR A 293 4.54 32.55 -23.44
C TYR A 293 4.24 34.07 -23.47
N TYR A 294 3.92 34.67 -22.32
CA TYR A 294 3.73 36.11 -22.20
C TYR A 294 4.97 36.89 -22.66
N TYR A 295 6.15 36.48 -22.21
CA TYR A 295 7.40 37.12 -22.58
C TYR A 295 7.69 37.02 -24.08
N LEU A 296 7.48 35.84 -24.67
CA LEU A 296 7.66 35.61 -26.10
C LEU A 296 6.67 36.42 -26.94
N LYS A 297 5.40 36.47 -26.52
CA LYS A 297 4.35 37.32 -27.14
C LYS A 297 4.78 38.79 -27.18
N LYS A 298 5.49 39.27 -26.15
CA LYS A 298 5.96 40.66 -26.08
C LYS A 298 7.16 40.96 -26.97
N ILE A 299 8.13 40.04 -27.08
CA ILE A 299 9.35 40.26 -27.88
C ILE A 299 9.11 40.00 -29.36
N LYS A 300 8.28 39.00 -29.69
CA LYS A 300 7.98 38.59 -31.05
C LYS A 300 6.48 38.37 -31.20
N SER A 301 5.79 39.40 -31.67
CA SER A 301 4.34 39.42 -31.88
C SER A 301 3.81 38.26 -32.75
N ASP A 302 4.65 37.72 -33.65
CA ASP A 302 4.19 36.87 -34.75
C ASP A 302 4.65 35.40 -34.71
N LEU A 303 5.50 34.98 -33.75
CA LEU A 303 6.26 33.73 -33.96
C LEU A 303 5.63 32.44 -33.41
N ILE A 304 4.70 32.48 -32.46
CA ILE A 304 4.21 31.24 -31.81
C ILE A 304 2.73 31.34 -31.43
N SER A 305 1.90 30.51 -32.07
CA SER A 305 0.52 30.34 -31.62
C SER A 305 0.47 29.60 -30.27
N PRO A 306 -0.53 29.89 -29.40
CA PRO A 306 -0.70 29.17 -28.14
C PRO A 306 -0.79 27.64 -28.33
N THR A 307 -1.38 27.20 -29.44
CA THR A 307 -1.50 25.79 -29.83
C THR A 307 -0.15 25.16 -30.15
N GLN A 308 0.71 25.86 -30.89
CA GLN A 308 2.04 25.37 -31.22
C GLN A 308 2.92 25.32 -29.97
N PHE A 309 2.85 26.34 -29.11
CA PHE A 309 3.59 26.36 -27.84
C PHE A 309 3.13 25.23 -26.90
N GLY A 310 1.82 25.04 -26.74
CA GLY A 310 1.26 24.02 -25.85
C GLY A 310 1.53 22.58 -26.28
N SER A 311 1.68 22.34 -27.59
CA SER A 311 1.94 21.01 -28.14
C SER A 311 3.41 20.55 -28.03
N MET A 312 4.34 21.44 -27.63
CA MET A 312 5.73 21.07 -27.37
C MET A 312 5.81 20.03 -26.25
N GLU A 313 6.68 19.03 -26.38
CA GLU A 313 6.80 17.92 -25.42
C GLU A 313 7.10 18.38 -23.98
N ILE A 314 7.91 19.44 -23.84
CA ILE A 314 8.28 20.02 -22.55
C ILE A 314 7.12 20.76 -21.88
N VAL A 315 6.26 21.40 -22.68
CA VAL A 315 5.13 22.20 -22.19
C VAL A 315 3.93 21.29 -21.97
N ASN A 316 3.50 20.54 -22.99
CA ASN A 316 2.41 19.56 -22.96
C ASN A 316 1.15 20.07 -22.21
N LEU A 317 0.68 21.26 -22.60
CA LEU A 317 -0.46 21.94 -21.98
C LEU A 317 -1.49 22.34 -23.03
N SER A 318 -2.74 22.49 -22.59
CA SER A 318 -3.79 23.02 -23.46
C SER A 318 -3.59 24.51 -23.70
N GLU A 319 -3.93 24.97 -24.91
CA GLU A 319 -3.95 26.38 -25.29
C GLU A 319 -4.71 27.23 -24.27
N ILE A 320 -5.89 26.78 -23.83
CA ILE A 320 -6.75 27.50 -22.89
C ILE A 320 -6.02 27.74 -21.56
N THR A 321 -5.17 26.81 -21.12
CA THR A 321 -4.40 26.97 -19.88
C THR A 321 -3.32 28.05 -20.02
N ILE A 322 -2.63 28.05 -21.15
CA ILE A 322 -1.56 29.02 -21.44
C ILE A 322 -2.15 30.43 -21.56
N THR A 323 -3.22 30.58 -22.35
CA THR A 323 -3.87 31.88 -22.57
C THR A 323 -4.50 32.44 -21.29
N ARG A 324 -5.11 31.59 -20.47
CA ARG A 324 -5.67 32.01 -19.18
C ARG A 324 -4.59 32.58 -18.25
N ILE A 325 -3.43 31.92 -18.14
CA ILE A 325 -2.35 32.40 -17.27
C ILE A 325 -1.68 33.63 -17.89
N SER A 326 -1.49 33.68 -19.21
CA SER A 326 -0.87 34.84 -19.85
C SER A 326 -1.72 36.10 -19.74
N ASN A 327 -3.05 35.97 -19.86
CA ASN A 327 -3.97 37.10 -19.73
C ASN A 327 -4.00 37.62 -18.28
N GLU A 328 -3.99 36.72 -17.29
CA GLU A 328 -3.88 37.11 -15.88
C GLU A 328 -2.57 37.90 -15.62
N ILE A 329 -1.45 37.46 -16.21
CA ILE A 329 -0.17 38.17 -16.11
C ILE A 329 -0.29 39.57 -16.73
N GLU A 330 -0.92 39.68 -17.90
CA GLU A 330 -1.17 40.95 -18.60
C GLU A 330 -2.03 41.89 -17.75
N ASP A 331 -3.09 41.39 -17.13
CA ASP A 331 -3.98 42.14 -16.25
C ASP A 331 -3.26 42.65 -14.99
N ILE A 332 -2.42 41.84 -14.35
CA ILE A 332 -1.65 42.27 -13.16
C ILE A 332 -0.66 43.37 -13.54
N ILE A 333 0.05 43.20 -14.66
CA ILE A 333 1.03 44.19 -15.11
C ILE A 333 0.36 45.52 -15.45
N ASN A 334 -0.83 45.48 -16.08
CA ASN A 334 -1.60 46.66 -16.42
C ASN A 334 -2.18 47.37 -15.19
N ASN A 335 -2.53 46.63 -14.13
CA ASN A 335 -3.11 47.22 -12.90
C ASN A 335 -2.06 47.79 -11.93
N ASP A 336 -0.84 47.25 -11.93
CA ASP A 336 0.20 47.64 -10.97
C ASP A 336 1.11 48.80 -11.47
N ASP A 337 0.83 49.44 -12.61
CA ASP A 337 1.70 50.47 -13.24
C ASP A 337 3.18 50.04 -13.23
N ILE A 338 3.45 48.76 -13.50
CA ILE A 338 4.81 48.23 -13.53
C ILE A 338 5.45 48.66 -14.84
N LEU A 339 5.97 49.89 -14.84
CA LEU A 339 6.89 50.37 -15.87
C LEU A 339 8.09 49.42 -15.96
N TYR A 340 8.38 49.05 -17.20
CA TYR A 340 9.40 48.08 -17.58
C TYR A 340 10.81 48.48 -17.15
#